data_AF-I2FL97-F1
#
_entry.id   AF-I2FL97-F1
#
_cell.length_a   1.000
_cell.length_b   1.000
_cell.length_c   1.000
_cell.angle_alpha   90.00
_cell.angle_beta   90.00
_cell.angle_gamma   90.00
#
_symmetry.space_group_name_H-M   'P 1'
#
loop_
_entity.id
_entity.type
_entity.pdbx_description
1 polymer ?
#
loop_
_entity_poly.entity_id
_entity_poly.type
_entity_poly.pdbx_seq_one_letter_code
_entity_poly.pdbx_strand_id
1 'polypeptide(L)' 'QMHKELELVEIAMTKILGVKPKIFRPPYGEYNDILLQVLSERGYTALILWSQDSGDTFTPTPSP' A
#
# COMPACT_ATOMS: atom_id res chain seq x y z
N GLN A 1 -4.61 -8.48 -12.13
CA GLN A 1 -3.35 -7.76 -11.81
C GLN A 1 -3.22 -7.47 -10.32
N MET A 2 -4.14 -6.70 -9.72
CA MET A 2 -4.18 -6.39 -8.28
C MET A 2 -3.96 -7.58 -7.34
N HIS A 3 -4.67 -8.70 -7.55
CA HIS A 3 -4.51 -9.90 -6.70
C HIS A 3 -3.08 -10.44 -6.69
N LYS A 4 -2.38 -10.37 -7.83
CA LYS A 4 -1.00 -10.85 -7.98
C LYS A 4 -0.03 -9.92 -7.25
N GLU A 5 -0.23 -8.60 -7.36
CA GLU A 5 0.60 -7.61 -6.67
C GLU A 5 0.47 -7.76 -5.13
N LEU A 6 -0.76 -7.91 -4.63
CA LEU A 6 -1.01 -8.16 -3.20
C LEU A 6 -0.39 -9.50 -2.74
N GLU A 7 -0.52 -10.56 -3.54
CA GLU A 7 0.07 -11.86 -3.22
C GLU A 7 1.59 -11.81 -3.13
N LEU A 8 2.26 -11.12 -4.06
CA LEU A 8 3.72 -10.99 -4.05
C LEU A 8 4.21 -10.28 -2.78
N VAL A 9 3.51 -9.23 -2.34
CA VAL A 9 3.83 -8.52 -1.09
C VAL A 9 3.58 -9.40 0.14
N GLU A 10 2.44 -10.09 0.20
CA GLU A 10 2.10 -11.01 1.30
C GLU A 10 3.14 -12.13 1.44
N ILE A 11 3.55 -12.74 0.31
CA ILE A 11 4.60 -13.77 0.28
C ILE A 11 5.93 -13.20 0.76
N ALA A 12 6.33 -12.02 0.27
CA ALA A 12 7.59 -11.39 0.67
C ALA A 12 7.62 -11.10 2.17
N MET A 13 6.57 -10.47 2.71
CA MET A 13 6.45 -10.15 4.14
C MET A 13 6.45 -11.40 5.01
N THR A 14 5.74 -12.45 4.59
CA THR A 14 5.70 -13.72 5.31
C THR A 14 7.07 -14.39 5.31
N LYS A 15 7.79 -14.38 4.18
CA LYS A 15 9.12 -14.99 4.08
C LYS A 15 10.20 -14.24 4.86
N ILE A 16 10.16 -12.91 4.87
CA ILE A 16 11.19 -12.07 5.49
C ILE A 16 10.93 -11.89 7.00
N LEU A 17 9.67 -11.62 7.37
CA LEU A 17 9.29 -11.22 8.72
C LEU A 17 8.41 -12.26 9.44
N GLY A 18 7.92 -13.29 8.75
CA GLY A 18 7.01 -14.28 9.34
C GLY A 18 5.58 -13.78 9.54
N VAL A 19 5.23 -12.59 9.02
CA VAL A 19 3.93 -11.95 9.26
C VAL A 19 3.23 -11.57 7.96
N LYS A 20 1.90 -11.71 7.95
CA LYS A 20 1.03 -11.17 6.89
C LYS A 20 0.60 -9.74 7.27
N PRO A 21 0.70 -8.76 6.37
CA PRO A 21 0.22 -7.40 6.64
C PRO A 21 -1.30 -7.38 6.88
N LYS A 22 -1.74 -6.52 7.82
CA LYS A 22 -3.16 -6.29 8.15
C LYS A 22 -3.67 -4.91 7.75
N ILE A 23 -2.77 -4.05 7.29
CA ILE A 23 -3.05 -2.66 6.95
C ILE A 23 -2.49 -2.43 5.56
N PHE A 24 -3.22 -1.68 4.73
CA PHE A 24 -2.82 -1.35 3.37
C PHE A 24 -2.85 0.17 3.17
N ARG A 25 -1.86 0.70 2.45
CA ARG A 25 -1.86 2.08 1.97
C ARG A 25 -1.79 2.02 0.44
N PRO A 26 -2.81 2.52 -0.28
CA PRO A 26 -2.82 2.46 -1.73
C PRO A 26 -1.69 3.32 -2.31
N PRO A 27 -1.04 2.84 -3.39
CA PRO A 27 -0.16 3.67 -4.20
C PRO A 27 -0.88 4.96 -4.62
N TYR A 28 -0.20 6.10 -4.48
CA TYR A 28 -0.74 7.42 -4.80
C TYR A 28 -2.04 7.82 -4.07
N GLY A 29 -2.48 7.03 -3.08
CA GLY A 29 -3.76 7.29 -2.39
C GLY A 29 -4.97 6.82 -3.19
N GLU A 30 -4.79 6.16 -4.33
CA GLU A 30 -5.89 5.78 -5.22
C GLU A 30 -6.51 4.43 -4.85
N TYR A 31 -7.84 4.41 -4.67
CA TYR A 31 -8.58 3.20 -4.36
C TYR A 31 -9.99 3.24 -4.94
N ASN A 32 -10.61 2.06 -5.04
CA ASN A 32 -12.00 1.89 -5.45
C ASN A 32 -12.66 0.75 -4.65
N ASP A 33 -13.95 0.55 -4.85
CA ASP A 33 -14.74 -0.45 -4.11
C ASP A 33 -14.24 -1.88 -4.34
N ILE A 34 -13.76 -2.18 -5.55
CA ILE A 34 -13.18 -3.48 -5.90
C ILE A 34 -11.94 -3.75 -5.03
N LEU A 35 -11.05 -2.76 -4.91
CA LEU A 35 -9.87 -2.89 -4.06
C LEU A 35 -10.25 -3.08 -2.59
N LEU A 36 -11.23 -2.32 -2.07
CA LEU A 36 -11.71 -2.48 -0.70
C LEU A 36 -12.25 -3.89 -0.43
N GLN A 37 -13.04 -4.43 -1.36
CA GLN A 37 -13.56 -5.79 -1.27
C GLN A 37 -12.42 -6.82 -1.23
N VAL A 38 -11.47 -6.73 -2.16
CA VAL A 38 -10.32 -7.65 -2.23
C VAL A 38 -9.47 -7.59 -0.96
N LEU A 39 -9.25 -6.40 -0.41
CA LEU A 39 -8.52 -6.22 0.85
C LEU A 39 -9.27 -6.88 2.03
N SER A 40 -10.59 -6.68 2.12
CA SER A 40 -11.43 -7.30 3.14
C SER A 40 -11.39 -8.83 3.06
N GLU A 41 -11.56 -9.39 1.86
CA GLU A 41 -11.51 -10.85 1.60
C GLU A 41 -10.16 -11.46 2.00
N ARG A 42 -9.07 -10.68 1.91
CA ARG A 42 -7.72 -11.11 2.26
C ARG A 42 -7.35 -10.89 3.73
N GLY A 43 -8.26 -10.32 4.52
CA GLY A 43 -8.09 -10.08 5.96
C GLY A 43 -7.37 -8.78 6.33
N TYR A 44 -7.29 -7.82 5.41
CA TYR A 44 -6.87 -6.47 5.75
C TYR A 44 -7.98 -5.77 6.54
N THR A 45 -7.58 -5.05 7.58
CA THR A 45 -8.47 -4.44 8.57
C THR A 45 -8.60 -2.93 8.41
N ALA A 46 -7.66 -2.30 7.70
CA ALA A 46 -7.68 -0.86 7.49
C ALA A 46 -6.97 -0.48 6.19
N LEU A 47 -7.53 0.54 5.53
CA LEU A 47 -6.90 1.30 4.46
C LEU A 47 -6.49 2.66 5.03
N ILE A 48 -5.20 3.01 4.93
CA ILE A 48 -4.65 4.21 5.58
C ILE A 48 -4.17 5.21 4.53
N LEU A 49 -4.79 6.39 4.52
CA LEU A 49 -4.37 7.55 3.74
C LEU A 49 -3.49 8.50 4.59
N TRP A 50 -3.39 9.76 4.18
CA TRP A 50 -2.70 10.83 4.91
C TRP A 50 -3.53 12.10 4.91
N SER A 51 -3.37 12.92 5.94
CA SER A 51 -3.95 14.27 6.03
C SER A 51 -2.99 15.38 5.60
N GLN A 52 -1.69 15.06 5.53
CA GLN A 52 -0.61 15.96 5.13
C GLN A 52 0.40 15.18 4.29
N ASP A 53 0.76 15.71 3.13
CA ASP A 53 1.88 15.25 2.30
C ASP A 53 3.07 16.17 2.56
N SER A 54 4.23 15.59 2.90
CA SER A 54 5.43 16.34 3.24
C SER A 54 6.16 16.87 2.00
N GLY A 55 5.89 16.30 0.82
CA GLY A 55 6.58 16.65 -0.42
C GLY A 55 8.04 16.17 -0.48
N ASP A 56 8.46 15.26 0.40
CA ASP A 56 9.81 14.69 0.46
C ASP A 56 10.21 13.89 -0.79
N THR A 57 9.22 13.47 -1.59
CA THR A 57 9.43 12.85 -2.90
C THR A 57 9.94 13.84 -3.96
N PHE A 58 9.71 15.14 -3.76
CA PHE A 58 10.23 16.19 -4.63
C PHE A 58 11.60 16.65 -4.14
N THR A 59 12.65 16.30 -4.87
CA THR A 59 13.93 17.00 -4.77
C THR A 59 13.87 18.22 -5.70
N PRO A 60 13.82 19.46 -5.18
CA PRO A 60 13.95 20.63 -6.04
C PRO A 60 15.33 20.58 -6.73
N THR A 61 15.36 20.81 -8.03
CA THR A 61 16.62 20.99 -8.75
C THR A 61 17.36 22.18 -8.15
N PRO A 62 18.65 22.03 -7.76
CA PRO A 62 19.41 23.17 -7.26
C PRO A 62 19.46 24.24 -8.36
N SER A 63 19.20 25.49 -7.99
CA SER A 63 19.40 26.62 -8.91
C SER A 63 20.89 26.73 -9.26
N PRO A 64 21.23 27.07 -10.53
CA PRO A 64 22.62 27.24 -10.95
C PRO A 64 23.34 28.37 -10.18
#